data_AF-A0A919KGK7-F1
#
_entry.id   AF-A0A919KGK7-F1
#
_cell.length_a   1.000
_cell.length_b   1.000
_cell.length_c   1.000
_cell.angle_alpha   90.00
_cell.angle_beta   90.00
_cell.angle_gamma   90.00
#
_symmetry.space_group_name_H-M   'P 1'
#
loop_
_entity.id
_entity.type
_entity.pdbx_description
1 polymer ?
#
loop_
_entity_poly.entity_id
_entity_poly.type
_entity_poly.pdbx_seq_one_letter_code
_entity_poly.pdbx_strand_id
1 'polypeptide(L)'
;MSTAQTAATGHRVCKVMADGKIRTVAGAGVPGSSGDGGLAIDARLHGPVGVAVDSTNTLYIADHKNHRVRKVTADGKISTFVGTNTPGSGGDSSLAASAQLNYPMGLALDSTDALYIADYANNQIRKVASARLPQSGTVACWTNAMPAADCGWPSCESPPRTEPEFTRTLPSPGTASGGG
;
A
#
# COMPACT_ATOMS: atom_id res chain seq x y z
N MET A 1 38.71 -24.13 -12.58
CA MET A 1 38.59 -22.71 -12.18
C MET A 1 37.57 -22.63 -11.08
N SER A 2 38.03 -22.52 -9.83
CA SER A 2 37.18 -22.42 -8.64
C SER A 2 36.59 -21.01 -8.59
N THR A 3 35.30 -20.85 -8.90
CA THR A 3 34.60 -19.59 -8.64
C THR A 3 34.56 -19.39 -7.13
N ALA A 4 35.30 -18.38 -6.67
CA ALA A 4 35.25 -17.91 -5.29
C ALA A 4 33.79 -17.68 -4.91
N GLN A 5 33.30 -18.49 -3.98
CA GLN A 5 32.09 -18.22 -3.24
C GLN A 5 32.40 -16.98 -2.38
N THR A 6 32.22 -15.78 -2.96
CA THR A 6 32.22 -14.53 -2.20
C THR A 6 31.29 -14.74 -1.02
N ALA A 7 31.81 -14.72 0.20
CA ALA A 7 31.07 -15.02 1.42
C ALA A 7 29.72 -14.30 1.35
N ALA A 8 28.63 -15.06 1.26
CA ALA A 8 27.29 -14.52 1.13
C ALA A 8 26.95 -13.81 2.44
N THR A 9 27.22 -12.51 2.52
CA THR A 9 26.80 -11.70 3.65
C THR A 9 25.27 -11.72 3.67
N GLY A 10 24.66 -11.88 4.85
CA GLY A 10 23.23 -12.18 5.07
C GLY A 10 22.25 -11.07 4.67
N HIS A 11 22.31 -10.61 3.42
CA HIS A 11 21.51 -9.53 2.85
C HIS A 11 20.69 -10.04 1.68
N ARG A 12 19.97 -11.14 1.93
CA ARG A 12 19.11 -11.82 0.97
C ARG A 12 17.77 -12.14 1.61
N VAL A 13 16.73 -12.07 0.81
CA VAL A 13 15.43 -12.66 1.12
C VAL A 13 15.31 -13.95 0.33
N CYS A 14 15.00 -15.03 1.03
CA CYS A 14 14.92 -16.37 0.45
C CYS A 14 13.51 -16.94 0.63
N LYS A 15 13.07 -17.72 -0.35
CA LYS A 15 11.81 -18.45 -0.33
C LYS A 15 12.11 -19.95 -0.23
N VAL A 16 11.42 -20.63 0.67
CA VAL A 16 11.37 -22.09 0.70
C VAL A 16 10.37 -22.55 -0.36
N MET A 17 10.82 -23.41 -1.26
CA MET A 17 10.02 -23.96 -2.35
C MET A 17 9.30 -25.23 -1.89
N ALA A 18 8.27 -25.66 -2.63
CA ALA A 18 7.49 -26.85 -2.29
C ALA A 18 8.32 -28.15 -2.28
N ASP A 19 9.44 -28.17 -3.02
CA ASP A 19 10.41 -29.27 -3.03
C ASP A 19 11.43 -29.19 -1.88
N GLY A 20 11.22 -28.28 -0.92
CA GLY A 20 12.10 -28.06 0.23
C GLY A 20 13.37 -27.26 -0.07
N LYS A 21 13.60 -26.85 -1.33
CA LYS A 21 14.79 -26.06 -1.69
C LYS A 21 14.63 -24.59 -1.31
N ILE A 22 15.74 -23.96 -0.97
CA ILE A 22 15.79 -22.52 -0.68
C ILE A 22 16.25 -21.79 -1.94
N ARG A 23 15.51 -20.76 -2.36
CA ARG A 23 15.89 -19.88 -3.48
C ARG A 23 15.90 -18.43 -3.05
N THR A 24 16.92 -17.68 -3.43
CA THR A 24 16.94 -16.22 -3.27
C THR A 24 15.89 -15.57 -4.18
N VAL A 25 15.05 -14.73 -3.59
CA VAL A 25 14.02 -13.95 -4.29
C VAL A 25 14.35 -12.46 -4.37
N ALA A 26 15.21 -11.97 -3.46
CA ALA A 26 15.76 -10.62 -3.52
C ALA A 26 17.12 -10.53 -2.81
N GLY A 27 17.98 -9.63 -3.26
CA GLY A 27 19.27 -9.34 -2.64
C GLY A 27 20.44 -10.10 -3.26
N ALA A 28 21.48 -9.37 -3.67
CA ALA A 28 22.74 -9.93 -4.18
C ALA A 28 23.63 -10.55 -3.08
N GLY A 29 23.29 -10.35 -1.80
CA GLY A 29 24.12 -10.77 -0.67
C GLY A 29 25.31 -9.86 -0.39
N VAL A 30 25.21 -8.59 -0.80
CA VAL A 30 26.15 -7.50 -0.49
C VAL A 30 25.34 -6.31 0.03
N PRO A 31 25.73 -5.67 1.14
CA PRO A 31 24.99 -4.54 1.70
C PRO A 31 24.98 -3.35 0.73
N GLY A 32 23.88 -2.61 0.70
CA GLY A 32 23.73 -1.39 -0.11
C GLY A 32 22.26 -1.11 -0.44
N SER A 33 22.01 -0.09 -1.25
CA SER A 33 20.65 0.38 -1.58
C SER A 33 20.34 0.44 -3.10
N SER A 34 21.20 -0.12 -3.95
CA SER A 34 21.04 -0.06 -5.42
C SER A 34 20.04 -1.07 -5.98
N GLY A 35 19.66 -0.89 -7.25
CA GLY A 35 18.92 -1.87 -8.04
C GLY A 35 17.42 -1.62 -8.17
N ASP A 36 16.91 -0.45 -7.74
CA ASP A 36 15.52 -0.06 -8.06
C ASP A 36 15.30 -0.01 -9.58
N GLY A 37 14.17 -0.55 -10.03
CA GLY A 37 13.80 -0.68 -11.45
C GLY A 37 14.35 -1.94 -12.13
N GLY A 38 15.30 -2.65 -11.51
CA GLY A 38 15.92 -3.88 -12.03
C GLY A 38 15.36 -5.16 -11.39
N LEU A 39 16.05 -6.28 -11.65
CA LEU A 39 15.76 -7.57 -11.02
C LEU A 39 16.07 -7.55 -9.53
N ALA A 40 15.17 -8.11 -8.73
CA ALA A 40 15.28 -8.15 -7.28
C ALA A 40 16.51 -8.92 -6.79
N ILE A 41 16.91 -9.97 -7.51
CA ILE A 41 18.05 -10.82 -7.17
C ILE A 41 19.41 -10.10 -7.29
N ASP A 42 19.49 -9.08 -8.14
CA ASP A 42 20.72 -8.30 -8.38
C ASP A 42 20.77 -7.04 -7.51
N ALA A 43 19.65 -6.66 -6.90
CA ALA A 43 19.57 -5.49 -6.07
C ALA A 43 20.33 -5.66 -4.76
N ARG A 44 20.86 -4.56 -4.23
CA ARG A 44 21.51 -4.54 -2.91
C ARG A 44 20.47 -4.18 -1.86
N LEU A 45 20.46 -4.96 -0.79
CA LEU A 45 19.64 -4.75 0.41
C LEU A 45 20.59 -4.56 1.58
N HIS A 46 20.17 -3.83 2.62
CA HIS A 46 20.98 -3.62 3.79
C HIS A 46 20.27 -4.07 5.07
N GLY A 47 20.53 -5.32 5.44
CA GLY A 47 19.96 -5.97 6.60
C GLY A 47 18.43 -6.09 6.50
N PRO A 48 17.87 -6.78 5.50
CA PRO A 48 16.44 -7.01 5.46
C PRO A 48 16.00 -7.83 6.68
N VAL A 49 15.04 -7.33 7.47
CA VAL A 49 14.62 -7.98 8.74
C VAL A 49 13.15 -8.42 8.78
N GLY A 50 12.32 -7.92 7.87
CA GLY A 50 10.89 -8.20 7.83
C GLY A 50 10.36 -8.26 6.41
N VAL A 51 9.35 -9.11 6.20
CA VAL A 51 8.71 -9.31 4.91
C VAL A 51 7.20 -9.47 5.07
N ALA A 52 6.44 -9.05 4.07
CA ALA A 52 5.01 -9.33 3.93
C ALA A 52 4.69 -9.57 2.45
N VAL A 53 3.64 -10.33 2.13
CA VAL A 53 3.22 -10.60 0.75
C VAL A 53 1.74 -10.27 0.61
N ASP A 54 1.38 -9.46 -0.38
CA ASP A 54 -0.01 -9.10 -0.64
C ASP A 54 -0.76 -10.13 -1.50
N SER A 55 -2.07 -9.93 -1.64
CA SER A 55 -2.95 -10.77 -2.45
C SER A 55 -2.56 -10.85 -3.93
N THR A 56 -1.71 -9.95 -4.42
CA THR A 56 -1.20 -9.91 -5.81
C THR A 56 0.16 -10.61 -5.97
N ASN A 57 0.66 -11.26 -4.90
CA ASN A 57 2.01 -11.83 -4.81
C ASN A 57 3.13 -10.79 -4.90
N THR A 58 2.87 -9.53 -4.52
CA THR A 58 3.94 -8.55 -4.33
C THR A 58 4.55 -8.73 -2.95
N LEU A 59 5.86 -8.90 -2.90
CA LEU A 59 6.64 -9.06 -1.68
C LEU A 59 7.16 -7.69 -1.20
N TYR A 60 6.79 -7.29 0.01
CA TYR A 60 7.33 -6.12 0.70
C TYR A 60 8.48 -6.55 1.61
N ILE A 61 9.54 -5.75 1.63
CA ILE A 61 10.79 -6.02 2.34
C ILE A 61 11.15 -4.79 3.16
N ALA A 62 11.28 -4.95 4.47
CA ALA A 62 11.81 -3.92 5.35
C ALA A 62 13.33 -3.88 5.20
N ASP A 63 13.81 -2.91 4.43
CA ASP A 63 15.23 -2.68 4.15
C ASP A 63 15.82 -1.84 5.30
N HIS A 64 15.96 -2.48 6.46
CA HIS A 64 16.12 -1.86 7.79
C HIS A 64 17.16 -0.76 7.84
N LYS A 65 18.41 -1.04 7.43
CA LYS A 65 19.51 -0.06 7.51
C LYS A 65 19.50 0.96 6.37
N ASN A 66 18.61 0.77 5.40
CA ASN A 66 18.35 1.74 4.33
C ASN A 66 17.08 2.55 4.61
N HIS A 67 16.48 2.48 5.81
CA HIS A 67 15.39 3.37 6.23
C HIS A 67 14.20 3.40 5.23
N ARG A 68 13.87 2.25 4.64
CA ARG A 68 12.82 2.15 3.62
C ARG A 68 12.16 0.77 3.58
N VAL A 69 11.00 0.71 2.94
CA VAL A 69 10.35 -0.53 2.52
C VAL A 69 10.43 -0.62 1.01
N ARG A 70 10.93 -1.75 0.52
CA ARG A 70 10.97 -2.07 -0.91
C ARG A 70 9.91 -3.08 -1.26
N LYS A 71 9.44 -3.05 -2.49
CA LYS A 71 8.52 -4.06 -3.03
C LYS A 71 9.15 -4.81 -4.19
N VAL A 72 8.85 -6.11 -4.29
CA VAL A 72 9.21 -7.00 -5.39
C VAL A 72 7.92 -7.50 -6.02
N THR A 73 7.69 -7.15 -7.27
CA THR A 73 6.52 -7.58 -8.04
C THR A 73 6.66 -9.03 -8.51
N ALA A 74 5.55 -9.64 -8.93
CA ALA A 74 5.53 -11.04 -9.37
C ALA A 74 6.45 -11.32 -10.59
N ASP A 75 6.74 -10.31 -11.41
CA ASP A 75 7.72 -10.36 -12.51
C ASP A 75 9.19 -10.28 -12.03
N GLY A 76 9.41 -10.21 -10.71
CA GLY A 76 10.74 -10.21 -10.10
C GLY A 76 11.45 -8.86 -10.11
N LYS A 77 10.75 -7.76 -10.41
CA LYS A 77 11.32 -6.41 -10.35
C LYS A 77 11.21 -5.81 -8.96
N ILE A 78 12.22 -5.05 -8.56
CA ILE A 78 12.26 -4.40 -7.26
C ILE A 78 12.19 -2.87 -7.38
N SER A 79 11.48 -2.24 -6.45
CA SER A 79 11.37 -0.78 -6.37
C SER A 79 11.20 -0.33 -4.92
N THR A 80 11.52 0.92 -4.62
CA THR A 80 11.17 1.53 -3.33
C THR A 80 9.66 1.79 -3.28
N PHE A 81 9.01 1.35 -2.21
CA PHE A 81 7.58 1.54 -1.99
C PHE A 81 7.32 2.66 -0.97
N VAL A 82 8.07 2.67 0.14
CA VAL A 82 7.98 3.65 1.22
C VAL A 82 9.39 4.02 1.65
N GLY A 83 9.67 5.28 1.98
CA GLY A 83 10.98 5.67 2.49
C GLY A 83 11.82 6.45 1.48
N THR A 84 12.64 7.36 1.99
CA THR A 84 13.57 8.22 1.20
C THR A 84 15.03 7.80 1.31
N ASN A 85 15.31 6.64 1.90
CA ASN A 85 16.67 6.17 2.20
C ASN A 85 17.44 7.06 3.19
N THR A 86 16.73 7.94 3.92
CA THR A 86 17.27 8.82 4.96
C THR A 86 16.44 8.65 6.24
N PRO A 87 17.06 8.47 7.42
CA PRO A 87 16.32 8.37 8.67
C PRO A 87 15.55 9.67 8.97
N GLY A 88 14.34 9.52 9.49
CA GLY A 88 13.50 10.62 9.94
C GLY A 88 12.10 10.11 10.27
N SER A 89 11.19 11.02 10.61
CA SER A 89 9.80 10.71 10.97
C SER A 89 8.77 11.50 10.16
N GLY A 90 9.20 12.19 9.10
CA GLY A 90 8.35 13.04 8.28
C GLY A 90 7.52 12.29 7.22
N GLY A 91 6.68 13.06 6.52
CA GLY A 91 5.93 12.60 5.34
C GLY A 91 4.67 11.79 5.65
N ASP A 92 4.16 11.86 6.88
CA ASP A 92 2.79 11.40 7.17
C ASP A 92 1.78 12.15 6.31
N SER A 93 0.69 11.45 5.95
CA SER A 93 -0.38 11.96 5.08
C SER A 93 0.08 12.44 3.69
N SER A 94 1.34 12.15 3.32
CA SER A 94 1.93 12.45 2.02
C SER A 94 2.10 11.16 1.21
N LEU A 95 2.72 11.25 0.03
CA LEU A 95 3.05 10.05 -0.74
C LEU A 95 4.00 9.15 0.05
N ALA A 96 3.74 7.84 0.03
CA ALA A 96 4.56 6.82 0.70
C ALA A 96 6.06 6.95 0.37
N ALA A 97 6.40 7.25 -0.89
CA ALA A 97 7.79 7.43 -1.34
C ALA A 97 8.50 8.65 -0.70
N SER A 98 7.75 9.62 -0.17
CA SER A 98 8.29 10.80 0.52
C SER A 98 8.41 10.63 2.04
N ALA A 99 7.82 9.57 2.59
CA ALA A 99 7.89 9.27 4.01
C ALA A 99 9.34 9.02 4.43
N GLN A 100 9.75 9.58 5.55
CA GLN A 100 11.02 9.23 6.19
C GLN A 100 10.71 8.17 7.24
N LEU A 101 11.39 7.03 7.17
CA LEU A 101 11.31 5.95 8.16
C LEU A 101 12.62 5.91 8.93
N ASN A 102 12.64 5.25 10.09
CA ASN A 102 13.82 5.07 10.91
C ASN A 102 13.91 3.62 11.41
N TYR A 103 14.73 2.82 10.73
CA TYR A 103 14.93 1.40 11.00
C TYR A 103 13.62 0.58 10.96
N PRO A 104 12.89 0.56 9.83
CA PRO A 104 11.66 -0.24 9.75
C PRO A 104 11.96 -1.72 9.99
N MET A 105 11.13 -2.38 10.80
CA MET A 105 11.32 -3.79 11.19
C MET A 105 10.19 -4.70 10.70
N GLY A 106 9.11 -4.77 11.46
CA GLY A 106 7.95 -5.61 11.16
C GLY A 106 7.09 -5.02 10.05
N LEU A 107 6.59 -5.88 9.17
CA LEU A 107 5.63 -5.55 8.13
C LEU A 107 4.41 -6.47 8.27
N ALA A 108 3.22 -5.91 8.14
CA ALA A 108 1.97 -6.68 8.11
C ALA A 108 0.98 -6.05 7.11
N LEU A 109 0.15 -6.88 6.51
CA LEU A 109 -0.90 -6.44 5.59
C LEU A 109 -2.27 -6.77 6.20
N ASP A 110 -3.25 -5.88 6.04
CA ASP A 110 -4.65 -6.19 6.33
C ASP A 110 -5.33 -6.88 5.14
N SER A 111 -6.62 -7.24 5.28
CA SER A 111 -7.40 -7.91 4.22
C SER A 111 -7.62 -7.05 2.96
N THR A 112 -7.37 -5.74 3.05
CA THR A 112 -7.40 -4.79 1.93
C THR A 112 -6.02 -4.58 1.31
N ASP A 113 -5.00 -5.30 1.79
CA ASP A 113 -3.59 -5.12 1.44
C ASP A 113 -3.02 -3.77 1.88
N ALA A 114 -3.60 -3.11 2.89
CA ALA A 114 -2.96 -1.93 3.47
C ALA A 114 -1.78 -2.36 4.33
N LEU A 115 -0.63 -1.71 4.14
CA LEU A 115 0.63 -2.09 4.77
C LEU A 115 0.82 -1.34 6.10
N TYR A 116 1.06 -2.09 7.16
CA TYR A 116 1.46 -1.60 8.46
C TYR A 116 2.97 -1.82 8.65
N ILE A 117 3.66 -0.77 9.07
CA ILE A 117 5.12 -0.73 9.20
C ILE A 117 5.45 -0.40 10.64
N ALA A 118 6.21 -1.27 11.30
CA ALA A 118 6.83 -0.94 12.58
C ALA A 118 8.06 -0.06 12.33
N ASP A 119 7.88 1.24 12.50
CA ASP A 119 8.91 2.26 12.38
C ASP A 119 9.70 2.35 13.69
N TYR A 120 10.55 1.34 13.89
CA TYR A 120 11.08 0.94 15.20
C TYR A 120 11.75 2.10 15.96
N ALA A 121 12.69 2.81 15.34
CA ALA A 121 13.45 3.84 16.06
C ALA A 121 12.63 5.14 16.25
N ASN A 122 11.49 5.28 15.58
CA ASN A 122 10.53 6.35 15.82
C ASN A 122 9.44 5.96 16.85
N ASN A 123 9.43 4.72 17.33
CA ASN A 123 8.41 4.19 18.25
C ASN A 123 6.98 4.30 17.70
N GLN A 124 6.81 4.14 16.39
CA GLN A 124 5.54 4.32 15.69
C GLN A 124 5.15 3.10 14.86
N ILE A 125 3.84 2.91 14.70
CA ILE A 125 3.28 2.04 13.66
C ILE A 125 2.68 2.94 12.59
N ARG A 126 3.17 2.83 11.36
CA ARG A 126 2.70 3.66 10.24
C ARG A 126 1.90 2.81 9.25
N LYS A 127 0.77 3.33 8.77
CA LYS A 127 -0.10 2.67 7.82
C LYS A 127 0.03 3.32 6.44
N VAL A 128 0.18 2.48 5.41
CA VAL A 128 0.09 2.88 4.00
C VAL A 128 -1.19 2.27 3.45
N ALA A 129 -2.14 3.13 3.07
CA ALA A 129 -3.40 2.69 2.49
C ALA A 129 -3.17 1.96 1.16
N SER A 130 -3.92 0.89 0.95
CA SER A 130 -3.98 0.22 -0.36
C SER A 130 -4.90 0.98 -1.30
N ALA A 131 -4.59 0.94 -2.60
CA ALA A 131 -5.53 1.37 -3.64
C ALA A 131 -6.65 0.35 -3.87
N ARG A 132 -6.54 -0.86 -3.29
CA ARG A 132 -7.56 -1.90 -3.37
C ARG A 132 -8.69 -1.56 -2.40
N LEU A 133 -9.87 -1.28 -2.97
CA LEU A 133 -11.10 -1.24 -2.20
C LEU A 133 -11.37 -2.64 -1.61
N PRO A 134 -12.03 -2.74 -0.44
CA PRO A 134 -12.41 -4.05 0.11
C PRO A 134 -13.21 -4.83 -0.95
N GLN A 135 -12.83 -6.10 -1.18
CA GLN A 135 -13.48 -6.98 -2.16
C GLN A 135 -14.99 -7.16 -1.90
N SER A 136 -15.42 -6.93 -0.65
CA SER A 136 -16.81 -6.64 -0.33
C SER A 136 -16.97 -5.12 -0.37
N GLY A 137 -17.58 -4.59 -1.43
CA GLY A 137 -17.69 -3.16 -1.76
C GLY A 137 -18.47 -2.29 -0.77
N THR A 138 -18.41 -2.57 0.52
CA THR A 138 -18.90 -1.69 1.58
C THR A 138 -17.77 -0.74 1.93
N VAL A 139 -17.78 0.46 1.31
CA VAL A 139 -17.22 1.63 1.98
C VAL A 139 -18.12 1.88 3.19
N ALA A 140 -17.82 1.23 4.32
CA ALA A 140 -18.37 1.64 5.60
C ALA A 140 -17.67 2.96 5.96
N CYS A 141 -18.13 4.07 5.38
CA CYS A 141 -18.19 5.27 6.18
C CYS A 141 -18.93 4.87 7.45
N TRP A 142 -18.32 5.12 8.61
CA TRP A 142 -18.92 4.86 9.92
C TRP A 142 -20.11 5.81 10.12
N THR A 143 -21.18 5.57 9.38
CA THR A 143 -22.52 6.09 9.60
C THR A 143 -23.44 4.93 9.23
N ASN A 144 -24.06 4.34 10.24
CA ASN A 144 -25.12 3.36 10.18
C ASN A 144 -25.81 3.25 8.81
N ALA A 145 -25.38 2.27 8.02
CA ALA A 145 -26.12 1.82 6.86
C ALA A 145 -25.96 0.30 6.80
N MET A 146 -26.74 -0.40 7.62
CA MET A 146 -27.15 -1.74 7.22
C MET A 146 -27.98 -1.56 5.94
N PRO A 147 -27.64 -2.20 4.81
CA PRO A 147 -28.55 -2.25 3.68
C PRO A 147 -29.84 -2.91 4.17
N ALA A 148 -30.99 -2.27 3.97
CA ALA A 148 -32.30 -2.75 4.40
C ALA A 148 -32.77 -4.05 3.70
N ALA A 149 -31.87 -4.80 3.06
CA ALA A 149 -32.19 -5.95 2.22
C ALA A 149 -32.00 -7.32 2.91
N ASP A 150 -31.45 -7.38 4.13
CA ASP A 150 -31.17 -8.66 4.81
C ASP A 150 -31.85 -8.81 6.20
N CYS A 151 -32.74 -7.90 6.56
CA CYS A 151 -33.58 -8.08 7.74
C CYS A 151 -34.79 -8.93 7.34
N GLY A 152 -34.72 -10.25 7.54
CA GLY A 152 -35.84 -11.18 7.39
C GLY A 152 -36.96 -11.00 8.42
N TRP A 153 -37.39 -9.76 8.67
CA TRP A 153 -38.47 -9.40 9.61
C TRP A 153 -39.55 -8.56 8.89
N PRO A 154 -40.86 -8.81 9.11
CA PRO A 154 -41.92 -8.28 8.25
C PRO A 154 -42.35 -6.83 8.55
N SER A 155 -41.49 -5.97 9.11
CA SER A 155 -41.91 -4.64 9.59
C SER A 155 -41.11 -3.44 9.08
N CYS A 156 -40.32 -3.57 8.02
CA CYS A 156 -39.64 -2.44 7.39
C CYS A 156 -40.38 -1.95 6.13
N GLU A 157 -41.54 -1.31 6.32
CA GLU A 157 -42.05 -0.38 5.32
C GLU A 157 -41.49 1.02 5.62
N SER A 158 -40.82 1.62 4.63
CA SER A 158 -40.36 3.01 4.72
C SER A 158 -41.57 3.93 4.54
N PRO A 159 -41.73 5.02 5.31
CA PRO A 159 -42.77 6.00 4.98
C PRO A 159 -42.45 6.65 3.61
N PRO A 160 -43.49 7.01 2.82
CA PRO A 160 -43.29 7.59 1.50
C PRO A 160 -42.52 8.92 1.59
N ARG A 161 -41.53 9.10 0.72
CA ARG A 161 -40.78 10.36 0.58
C ARG A 161 -41.75 11.46 0.13
N THR A 162 -41.99 12.45 0.97
CA THR A 162 -42.44 13.76 0.51
C THR A 162 -41.18 14.60 0.27
N GLU A 163 -40.79 14.75 -1.00
CA GLU A 163 -39.80 15.78 -1.37
C GLU A 163 -40.47 17.16 -1.30
N PRO A 164 -39.80 18.21 -0.78
CA PRO A 164 -40.28 19.57 -0.93
C PRO A 164 -39.91 20.10 -2.33
N GLU A 165 -40.92 20.37 -3.15
CA GLU A 165 -40.76 21.09 -4.43
C GLU A 165 -40.21 22.49 -4.17
N PHE A 166 -39.01 22.77 -4.70
CA PHE A 166 -38.44 24.11 -4.75
C PHE A 166 -38.58 24.64 -6.19
N THR A 167 -39.75 25.18 -6.54
CA THR A 167 -39.94 25.85 -7.82
C THR A 167 -39.21 27.19 -7.82
N ARG A 168 -38.04 27.26 -8.46
CA ARG A 168 -37.40 28.52 -8.86
C ARG A 168 -38.01 29.00 -10.18
N THR A 169 -38.83 30.04 -10.12
CA THR A 169 -39.32 30.76 -11.30
C THR A 169 -38.18 31.61 -11.88
N LEU A 170 -37.74 31.31 -13.11
CA LEU A 170 -36.87 32.19 -13.88
C LEU A 170 -37.72 33.28 -14.56
N PRO A 171 -37.32 34.56 -14.55
CA PRO A 171 -38.02 35.60 -15.32
C PRO A 171 -37.72 35.46 -16.83
N SER A 172 -38.77 35.60 -17.64
CA SER A 172 -38.74 35.51 -19.10
C SER A 172 -37.85 36.59 -19.75
N PRO A 173 -37.18 36.29 -20.88
CA PRO A 173 -36.42 37.28 -21.63
C PRO A 173 -37.36 38.26 -22.35
N GLY A 174 -37.18 39.56 -22.07
CA GLY A 174 -37.89 40.64 -22.74
C GLY A 174 -37.48 40.76 -24.21
N THR A 175 -38.48 40.87 -25.08
CA THR A 175 -38.31 41.14 -26.51
C THR A 175 -37.84 42.59 -26.72
N ALA A 176 -36.65 42.76 -27.29
CA ALA A 176 -36.22 44.04 -27.85
C ALA A 176 -36.86 44.22 -29.24
N SER A 177 -37.83 45.14 -29.35
CA SER A 177 -38.30 45.66 -30.62
C SER A 177 -37.39 46.81 -31.07
N GLY A 178 -36.81 46.69 -32.26
CA GLY A 178 -36.12 47.79 -32.93
C GLY A 178 -37.07 48.72 -33.68
N GLY A 179 -36.57 49.92 -34.00
CA GLY A 179 -37.01 50.73 -35.15
C GLY A 179 -37.62 52.09 -34.80
N GLY A 180 -36.87 53.16 -35.12
CA GLY A 180 -37.30 54.56 -35.06
C GLY A 180 -36.12 55.51 -35.09
#